data_AF-A0A0P7GV42-F1
#
_entry.id   AF-A0A0P7GV42-F1
#
_cell.length_a   1.000
_cell.length_b   1.000
_cell.length_c   1.000
_cell.angle_alpha   90.00
_cell.angle_beta   90.00
_cell.angle_gamma   90.00
#
_symmetry.space_group_name_H-M   'P 1'
#
loop_
_entity.id
_entity.type
_entity.pdbx_description
1 polymer ?
#
loop_
_entity_poly.entity_id
_entity_poly.type
_entity_poly.pdbx_seq_one_letter_code
_entity_poly.pdbx_strand_id
1 'polypeptide(L)'
;MVSNGHTGSERDAPIASIRRAYEETVMAVSFYDDEYGDDYRESLAAEFGPAVATALTDPNCFGPAAKAPLTAAINRAIREREHLIETCAHERESVDAAASTLLPVAAELNSIGSPDSESDSFGSLEADWNRLSRLEERCESAAADRQSAINEWRSRHDRPVDAPDVCAYFYEAQDSAYPVLAACAELAQRAATLQTAYERAMAEY
;
A
#
# COMPACT_ATOMS: atom_id res chain seq x y z
N MET A 1 60.47 2.04 -27.46
CA MET A 1 59.04 2.38 -27.40
C MET A 1 58.35 1.25 -26.65
N VAL A 2 58.09 1.46 -25.37
CA VAL A 2 57.43 0.48 -24.51
C VAL A 2 55.93 0.60 -24.79
N SER A 3 55.36 -0.47 -25.34
CA SER A 3 53.91 -0.59 -25.50
C SER A 3 53.33 -0.99 -24.14
N ASN A 4 52.71 -0.03 -23.45
CA ASN A 4 51.95 -0.31 -22.24
C ASN A 4 50.66 -1.04 -22.63
N GLY A 5 50.69 -2.37 -22.54
CA GLY A 5 49.48 -3.17 -22.46
C GLY A 5 48.74 -2.79 -21.18
N HIS A 6 47.61 -2.11 -21.33
CA HIS A 6 46.66 -1.84 -20.27
C HIS A 6 46.01 -3.16 -19.87
N THR A 7 46.64 -3.91 -18.97
CA THR A 7 46.01 -5.06 -18.32
C THR A 7 44.94 -4.53 -17.39
N GLY A 8 43.68 -4.55 -17.84
CA GLY A 8 42.53 -4.48 -16.94
C GLY A 8 42.77 -5.46 -15.80
N SER A 9 42.77 -4.94 -14.57
CA SER A 9 43.35 -5.60 -13.41
C SER A 9 42.46 -6.77 -12.98
N GLU A 10 43.02 -7.85 -12.41
CA GLU A 10 42.25 -8.95 -11.81
C GLU A 10 41.21 -8.46 -10.77
N ARG A 11 41.37 -7.23 -10.25
CA ARG A 11 40.43 -6.56 -9.35
C ARG A 11 39.20 -5.96 -10.04
N ASP A 12 39.26 -5.69 -11.35
CA ASP A 12 38.15 -5.11 -12.11
C ASP A 12 37.08 -6.17 -12.42
N ALA A 13 37.47 -7.44 -12.57
CA ALA A 13 36.54 -8.52 -12.90
C ALA A 13 35.45 -8.75 -11.81
N PRO A 14 35.77 -8.78 -10.50
CA PRO A 14 34.76 -8.84 -9.45
C PRO A 14 33.80 -7.65 -9.43
N ILE A 15 34.31 -6.41 -9.57
CA ILE A 15 33.48 -5.19 -9.57
C ILE A 15 32.54 -5.19 -10.78
N ALA A 16 33.07 -5.51 -11.97
CA ALA A 16 32.26 -5.62 -13.18
C ALA A 16 31.18 -6.71 -13.05
N SER A 17 31.48 -7.83 -12.36
CA SER A 17 30.49 -8.87 -12.09
C SER A 17 29.41 -8.42 -11.12
N ILE A 18 29.76 -7.68 -10.06
CA ILE A 18 28.79 -7.14 -9.10
C ILE A 18 27.90 -6.10 -9.78
N ARG A 19 28.51 -5.21 -10.59
CA ARG A 19 27.79 -4.23 -11.38
C ARG A 19 26.76 -4.88 -12.29
N ARG A 20 27.18 -5.86 -13.09
CA ARG A 20 26.28 -6.61 -13.97
C ARG A 20 25.14 -7.25 -13.18
N ALA A 21 25.43 -7.92 -12.07
CA ALA A 21 24.40 -8.55 -11.25
C ALA A 21 23.39 -7.54 -10.69
N TYR A 22 23.85 -6.34 -10.30
CA TYR A 22 22.98 -5.27 -9.83
C TYR A 22 22.12 -4.69 -10.96
N GLU A 23 22.72 -4.39 -12.11
CA GLU A 23 22.01 -3.87 -13.29
C GLU A 23 20.96 -4.88 -13.79
N GLU A 24 21.28 -6.17 -13.82
CA GLU A 24 20.38 -7.27 -14.24
C GLU A 24 19.28 -7.60 -13.20
N THR A 25 19.31 -7.03 -12.00
CA THR A 25 18.32 -7.32 -10.94
C THR A 25 17.55 -6.09 -10.48
N VAL A 26 18.26 -5.06 -10.01
CA VAL A 26 17.66 -3.85 -9.45
C VAL A 26 17.25 -2.88 -10.55
N MET A 27 18.09 -2.72 -11.58
CA MET A 27 17.84 -1.75 -12.66
C MET A 27 17.10 -2.36 -13.86
N ALA A 28 17.01 -3.69 -13.96
CA ALA A 28 16.37 -4.38 -15.09
C ALA A 28 14.84 -4.51 -14.97
N VAL A 29 14.21 -3.69 -14.13
CA VAL A 29 12.74 -3.67 -14.00
C VAL A 29 12.16 -2.87 -15.16
N SER A 30 11.06 -3.34 -15.76
CA SER A 30 10.53 -2.78 -17.01
C SER A 30 10.15 -1.31 -16.97
N PHE A 31 9.91 -0.75 -15.79
CA PHE A 31 9.54 0.65 -15.56
C PHE A 31 10.70 1.50 -14.99
N TYR A 32 11.90 0.93 -14.88
CA TYR A 32 12.99 1.56 -14.14
C TYR A 32 13.39 2.93 -14.70
N ASP A 33 13.58 3.02 -16.01
CA ASP A 33 13.99 4.27 -16.67
C ASP A 33 12.92 5.36 -16.60
N ASP A 34 11.64 4.97 -16.62
CA ASP A 34 10.51 5.91 -16.55
C ASP A 34 10.28 6.43 -15.13
N GLU A 35 10.46 5.57 -14.12
CA GLU A 35 10.16 5.89 -12.71
C GLU A 35 11.37 6.50 -11.97
N TYR A 36 12.57 5.98 -12.20
CA TYR A 36 13.78 6.40 -11.50
C TYR A 36 14.70 7.20 -12.43
N GLY A 37 15.12 6.59 -13.55
CA GLY A 37 16.06 7.21 -14.49
C GLY A 37 17.45 7.51 -13.92
N ASP A 38 17.77 6.99 -12.72
CA ASP A 38 19.04 7.16 -12.02
C ASP A 38 20.18 6.42 -12.73
N ASP A 39 21.40 6.96 -12.64
CA ASP A 39 22.58 6.20 -13.06
C ASP A 39 22.97 5.10 -12.06
N TYR A 40 23.90 4.22 -12.47
CA TYR A 40 24.36 3.10 -11.63
C TYR A 40 24.86 3.54 -10.23
N ARG A 41 25.56 4.67 -10.14
CA ARG A 41 26.12 5.14 -8.87
C ARG A 41 25.04 5.78 -8.00
N GLU A 42 24.13 6.54 -8.59
CA GLU A 42 22.98 7.16 -7.92
C GLU A 42 22.08 6.08 -7.31
N SER A 43 21.70 5.08 -8.11
CA SER A 43 20.88 3.96 -7.65
C SER A 43 21.56 3.16 -6.55
N LEU A 44 22.85 2.86 -6.68
CA LEU A 44 23.62 2.22 -5.62
C LEU A 44 23.64 3.01 -4.32
N ALA A 45 23.75 4.34 -4.41
CA ALA A 45 23.78 5.21 -3.24
C ALA A 45 22.41 5.26 -2.55
N ALA A 46 21.32 5.29 -3.33
CA ALA A 46 19.96 5.21 -2.81
C ALA A 46 19.69 3.85 -2.14
N GLU A 47 20.06 2.75 -2.79
CA GLU A 47 19.77 1.39 -2.32
C GLU A 47 20.67 0.94 -1.18
N PHE A 48 21.99 1.12 -1.31
CA PHE A 48 22.98 0.55 -0.39
C PHE A 48 23.73 1.60 0.44
N GLY A 49 23.47 2.89 0.19
CA GLY A 49 24.11 3.99 0.86
C GLY A 49 25.40 4.47 0.18
N PRO A 50 25.83 5.72 0.47
CA PRO A 50 26.91 6.39 -0.25
C PRO A 50 28.29 5.71 -0.07
N ALA A 51 28.51 5.06 1.08
CA ALA A 51 29.76 4.36 1.35
C ALA A 51 29.94 3.12 0.46
N VAL A 52 28.87 2.33 0.27
CA VAL A 52 28.90 1.16 -0.61
C VAL A 52 28.99 1.59 -2.07
N ALA A 53 28.24 2.61 -2.47
CA ALA A 53 28.31 3.18 -3.83
C ALA A 53 29.73 3.62 -4.19
N THR A 54 30.42 4.31 -3.26
CA THR A 54 31.82 4.71 -3.45
C THR A 54 32.74 3.51 -3.57
N ALA A 55 32.60 2.51 -2.70
CA ALA A 55 33.44 1.31 -2.74
C ALA A 55 33.28 0.49 -4.02
N LEU A 56 32.12 0.52 -4.67
CA LEU A 56 31.83 -0.21 -5.91
C LEU A 56 32.12 0.58 -7.20
N THR A 57 32.35 1.89 -7.10
CA THR A 57 32.59 2.75 -8.28
C THR A 57 34.01 3.31 -8.34
N ASP A 58 34.77 3.27 -7.24
CA ASP A 58 36.21 3.54 -7.22
C ASP A 58 37.02 2.22 -7.10
N PRO A 59 37.77 1.81 -8.15
CA PRO A 59 38.59 0.59 -8.13
C PRO A 59 39.64 0.54 -7.01
N ASN A 60 40.00 1.69 -6.43
CA ASN A 60 40.96 1.76 -5.33
C ASN A 60 40.31 1.54 -3.96
N CYS A 61 38.98 1.64 -3.87
CA CYS A 61 38.23 1.50 -2.62
C CYS A 61 37.66 0.09 -2.42
N PHE A 62 37.58 -0.72 -3.48
CA PHE A 62 37.06 -2.08 -3.37
C PHE A 62 38.09 -3.04 -2.77
N GLY A 63 37.75 -3.66 -1.64
CA GLY A 63 38.59 -4.63 -0.97
C GLY A 63 37.84 -5.44 0.09
N PRO A 64 38.54 -6.30 0.85
CA PRO A 64 37.91 -7.17 1.86
C PRO A 64 37.03 -6.42 2.87
N ALA A 65 37.41 -5.19 3.21
CA ALA A 65 36.66 -4.33 4.12
C ALA A 65 35.30 -3.86 3.56
N ALA A 66 35.12 -3.81 2.24
CA ALA A 66 33.85 -3.42 1.60
C ALA A 66 32.84 -4.57 1.54
N LYS A 67 33.29 -5.83 1.68
CA LYS A 67 32.43 -7.01 1.57
C LYS A 67 31.37 -7.08 2.68
N ALA A 68 31.75 -6.79 3.92
CA ALA A 68 30.83 -6.86 5.05
C ALA A 68 29.73 -5.79 4.96
N PRO A 69 30.05 -4.50 4.74
CA PRO A 69 29.05 -3.46 4.48
C PRO A 69 28.14 -3.76 3.29
N LEU A 70 28.71 -4.25 2.17
CA LEU A 70 27.92 -4.61 0.99
C LEU A 70 26.92 -5.74 1.30
N THR A 71 27.39 -6.83 1.92
CA THR A 71 26.52 -7.95 2.31
C THR A 71 25.43 -7.52 3.28
N ALA A 72 25.77 -6.64 4.23
CA ALA A 72 24.80 -6.10 5.17
C ALA A 72 23.75 -5.24 4.46
N ALA A 73 24.16 -4.38 3.52
CA ALA A 73 23.26 -3.55 2.73
C ALA A 73 22.34 -4.39 1.83
N ILE A 74 22.87 -5.42 1.15
CA ILE A 74 22.08 -6.35 0.35
C ILE A 74 21.04 -7.07 1.23
N ASN A 75 21.45 -7.63 2.37
CA ASN A 75 20.52 -8.33 3.25
C ASN A 75 19.45 -7.39 3.84
N ARG A 76 19.80 -6.12 4.11
CA ARG A 76 18.82 -5.11 4.51
C ARG A 76 17.82 -4.84 3.38
N ALA A 77 18.32 -4.58 2.17
CA ALA A 77 17.51 -4.28 0.99
C ALA A 77 16.57 -5.45 0.61
N ILE A 78 17.01 -6.70 0.79
CA ILE A 78 16.17 -7.90 0.62
C ILE A 78 15.05 -7.92 1.66
N ARG A 79 15.38 -7.77 2.95
CA ARG A 79 14.36 -7.76 4.03
C ARG A 79 13.34 -6.65 3.86
N GLU A 80 13.77 -5.45 3.46
CA GLU A 80 12.88 -4.31 3.20
C GLU A 80 11.90 -4.63 2.05
N ARG A 81 12.37 -5.28 0.98
CA ARG A 81 11.52 -5.72 -0.13
C ARG A 81 10.55 -6.83 0.25
N GLU A 82 11.01 -7.85 0.97
CA GLU A 82 10.15 -8.92 1.49
C GLU A 82 9.04 -8.34 2.38
N HIS A 83 9.40 -7.41 3.27
CA HIS A 83 8.45 -6.71 4.12
C HIS A 83 7.45 -5.85 3.33
N LEU A 84 7.90 -5.16 2.27
CA LEU A 84 7.00 -4.41 1.39
C LEU A 84 6.01 -5.35 0.67
N ILE A 85 6.48 -6.50 0.18
CA ILE A 85 5.62 -7.52 -0.46
C ILE A 85 4.56 -8.02 0.51
N GLU A 86 4.94 -8.36 1.73
CA GLU A 86 4.00 -8.78 2.79
C GLU A 86 2.99 -7.67 3.11
N THR A 87 3.44 -6.41 3.12
CA THR A 87 2.56 -5.25 3.33
C THR A 87 1.56 -5.10 2.18
N CYS A 88 2.00 -5.20 0.93
CA CYS A 88 1.11 -5.18 -0.23
C CYS A 88 0.09 -6.32 -0.18
N ALA A 89 0.50 -7.52 0.23
CA ALA A 89 -0.40 -8.67 0.36
C ALA A 89 -1.48 -8.44 1.43
N HIS A 90 -1.09 -8.01 2.63
CA HIS A 90 -2.04 -7.69 3.70
C HIS A 90 -2.99 -6.56 3.31
N GLU A 91 -2.50 -5.51 2.64
CA GLU A 91 -3.35 -4.43 2.20
C GLU A 91 -4.40 -4.93 1.20
N ARG A 92 -4.01 -5.76 0.23
CA ARG A 92 -4.94 -6.38 -0.72
C ARG A 92 -6.00 -7.22 -0.01
N GLU A 93 -5.59 -8.08 0.93
CA GLU A 93 -6.53 -8.88 1.73
C GLU A 93 -7.49 -8.01 2.55
N SER A 94 -7.00 -6.90 3.13
CA SER A 94 -7.83 -5.95 3.87
C SER A 94 -8.85 -5.26 2.97
N VAL A 95 -8.46 -4.85 1.76
CA VAL A 95 -9.36 -4.26 0.77
C VAL A 95 -10.40 -5.27 0.30
N ASP A 96 -9.99 -6.51 0.00
CA ASP A 96 -10.90 -7.58 -0.43
C ASP A 96 -11.93 -7.91 0.67
N ALA A 97 -11.50 -7.95 1.94
CA ALA A 97 -12.39 -8.15 3.08
C ALA A 97 -13.41 -7.01 3.20
N ALA A 98 -12.97 -5.75 3.10
CA ALA A 98 -13.87 -4.61 3.12
C ALA A 98 -14.86 -4.65 1.93
N ALA A 99 -14.37 -4.92 0.71
CA ALA A 99 -15.20 -5.04 -0.48
C ALA A 99 -16.26 -6.13 -0.35
N SER A 100 -15.93 -7.28 0.25
CA SER A 100 -16.87 -8.38 0.51
C SER A 100 -18.03 -7.98 1.42
N THR A 101 -17.82 -6.96 2.26
CA THR A 101 -18.85 -6.40 3.15
C THR A 101 -19.60 -5.25 2.49
N LEU A 102 -18.88 -4.28 1.93
CA LEU A 102 -19.44 -3.01 1.44
C LEU A 102 -20.18 -3.15 0.10
N LEU A 103 -19.75 -4.03 -0.81
CA LEU A 103 -20.43 -4.21 -2.08
C LEU A 103 -21.87 -4.75 -1.91
N PRO A 104 -22.12 -5.79 -1.08
CA PRO A 104 -23.49 -6.18 -0.75
C PRO A 104 -24.29 -5.09 -0.05
N VAL A 105 -23.68 -4.31 0.84
CA VAL A 105 -24.38 -3.19 1.50
C VAL A 105 -24.81 -2.14 0.48
N ALA A 106 -23.92 -1.74 -0.42
CA ALA A 106 -24.22 -0.77 -1.47
C ALA A 106 -25.33 -1.28 -2.41
N ALA A 107 -25.28 -2.56 -2.81
CA ALA A 107 -26.33 -3.18 -3.62
C ALA A 107 -27.68 -3.17 -2.90
N GLU A 108 -27.69 -3.46 -1.61
CA GLU A 108 -28.90 -3.46 -0.78
C GLU A 108 -29.48 -2.06 -0.61
N LEU A 109 -28.66 -1.06 -0.28
CA LEU A 109 -29.06 0.35 -0.20
C LEU A 109 -29.59 0.90 -1.53
N ASN A 110 -29.13 0.37 -2.67
CA ASN A 110 -29.67 0.71 -3.99
C ASN A 110 -31.03 0.06 -4.25
N SER A 111 -31.34 -1.06 -3.59
CA SER A 111 -32.63 -1.74 -3.72
C SER A 111 -33.71 -1.16 -2.80
N ILE A 112 -33.31 -0.51 -1.70
CA ILE A 112 -34.21 0.18 -0.79
C ILE A 112 -34.52 1.56 -1.37
N GLY A 113 -35.79 1.79 -1.70
CA GLY A 113 -36.27 3.06 -2.22
C GLY A 113 -36.44 4.12 -1.13
N SER A 114 -36.96 5.28 -1.51
CA SER A 114 -37.53 6.20 -0.52
C SER A 114 -38.88 5.65 -0.03
N PRO A 115 -39.23 5.80 1.26
CA PRO A 115 -40.50 5.35 1.78
C PRO A 115 -41.65 6.12 1.14
N ASP A 116 -42.77 5.45 0.85
CA ASP A 116 -44.01 6.06 0.37
C ASP A 116 -45.16 5.78 1.34
N SER A 117 -45.51 6.79 2.14
CA SER A 117 -46.56 6.71 3.16
C SER A 117 -47.95 6.38 2.59
N GLU A 118 -48.20 6.60 1.29
CA GLU A 118 -49.49 6.27 0.68
C GLU A 118 -49.60 4.79 0.27
N SER A 119 -48.47 4.14 -0.08
CA SER A 119 -48.45 2.76 -0.56
C SER A 119 -47.92 1.74 0.44
N ASP A 120 -47.04 2.15 1.36
CA ASP A 120 -46.28 1.23 2.21
C ASP A 120 -46.93 1.04 3.57
N SER A 121 -47.35 -0.18 3.89
CA SER A 121 -47.85 -0.48 5.23
C SER A 121 -46.79 -0.21 6.32
N PHE A 122 -47.22 0.18 7.53
CA PHE A 122 -46.34 0.36 8.69
C PHE A 122 -45.34 -0.79 8.90
N GLY A 123 -45.79 -2.05 8.78
CA GLY A 123 -44.91 -3.21 8.93
C GLY A 123 -43.83 -3.34 7.85
N SER A 124 -44.10 -2.86 6.63
CA SER A 124 -43.10 -2.78 5.56
C SER A 124 -42.06 -1.70 5.85
N LEU A 125 -42.52 -0.52 6.31
CA LEU A 125 -41.66 0.58 6.71
C LEU A 125 -40.75 0.18 7.88
N GLU A 126 -41.30 -0.48 8.90
CA GLU A 126 -40.53 -0.99 10.05
C GLU A 126 -39.50 -2.04 9.63
N ALA A 127 -39.85 -2.92 8.69
CA ALA A 127 -38.93 -3.94 8.19
C ALA A 127 -37.72 -3.31 7.46
N ASP A 128 -37.96 -2.35 6.58
CA ASP A 128 -36.91 -1.62 5.87
C ASP A 128 -36.09 -0.72 6.80
N TRP A 129 -36.71 -0.06 7.78
CA TRP A 129 -36.01 0.70 8.82
C TRP A 129 -35.02 -0.19 9.61
N ASN A 130 -35.47 -1.35 10.08
CA ASN A 130 -34.60 -2.32 10.76
C ASN A 130 -33.50 -2.85 9.84
N ARG A 131 -33.78 -2.98 8.54
CA ARG A 131 -32.80 -3.41 7.54
C ARG A 131 -31.71 -2.35 7.35
N LEU A 132 -32.08 -1.08 7.25
CA LEU A 132 -31.15 0.06 7.15
C LEU A 132 -30.23 0.14 8.37
N SER A 133 -30.75 -0.03 9.58
CA SER A 133 -29.93 -0.08 10.81
C SER A 133 -28.85 -1.16 10.75
N ARG A 134 -29.18 -2.37 10.28
CA ARG A 134 -28.19 -3.46 10.12
C ARG A 134 -27.16 -3.17 9.04
N LEU A 135 -27.51 -2.42 8.00
CA LEU A 135 -26.57 -2.03 6.95
C LEU A 135 -25.58 -0.98 7.45
N GLU A 136 -26.04 -0.04 8.27
CA GLU A 136 -25.19 0.93 8.95
C GLU A 136 -24.19 0.23 9.88
N GLU A 137 -24.66 -0.65 10.76
CA GLU A 137 -23.80 -1.44 11.66
C GLU A 137 -22.71 -2.23 10.91
N ARG A 138 -23.04 -2.78 9.72
CA ARG A 138 -22.07 -3.47 8.87
C ARG A 138 -21.00 -2.53 8.31
N CYS A 139 -21.36 -1.28 7.97
CA CYS A 139 -20.40 -0.27 7.53
C CYS A 139 -19.48 0.15 8.67
N GLU A 140 -20.03 0.34 9.87
CA GLU A 140 -19.25 0.68 11.07
C GLU A 140 -18.29 -0.43 11.45
N SER A 141 -18.74 -1.70 11.43
CA SER A 141 -17.87 -2.85 11.67
C SER A 141 -16.74 -2.91 10.65
N ALA A 142 -17.04 -2.75 9.36
CA ALA A 142 -16.02 -2.74 8.32
C ALA A 142 -15.01 -1.59 8.50
N ALA A 143 -15.48 -0.41 8.94
CA ALA A 143 -14.60 0.72 9.26
C ALA A 143 -13.69 0.41 10.45
N ALA A 144 -14.22 -0.20 11.51
CA ALA A 144 -13.46 -0.58 12.71
C ALA A 144 -12.39 -1.65 12.39
N ASP A 145 -12.76 -2.65 11.60
CA ASP A 145 -11.83 -3.70 11.12
C ASP A 145 -10.71 -3.06 10.29
N ARG A 146 -11.07 -2.15 9.38
CA ARG A 146 -10.11 -1.45 8.53
C ARG A 146 -9.16 -0.56 9.34
N GLN A 147 -9.68 0.20 10.31
CA GLN A 147 -8.84 1.00 11.22
C GLN A 147 -7.90 0.11 12.03
N SER A 148 -8.37 -1.05 12.49
CA SER A 148 -7.56 -2.01 13.23
C SER A 148 -6.42 -2.54 12.36
N ALA A 149 -6.68 -2.92 11.11
CA ALA A 149 -5.65 -3.37 10.17
C ALA A 149 -4.57 -2.29 9.91
N ILE A 150 -4.97 -1.03 9.71
CA ILE A 150 -4.05 0.10 9.52
C ILE A 150 -3.18 0.30 10.78
N ASN A 151 -3.79 0.27 11.97
CA ASN A 151 -3.08 0.46 13.23
C ASN A 151 -2.15 -0.69 13.58
N GLU A 152 -2.57 -1.92 13.31
CA GLU A 152 -1.76 -3.12 13.52
C GLU A 152 -0.50 -3.05 12.66
N TRP A 153 -0.64 -2.66 11.40
CA TRP A 153 0.49 -2.49 10.51
C TRP A 153 1.47 -1.40 10.99
N ARG A 154 0.97 -0.24 11.44
CA ARG A 154 1.81 0.82 12.03
C ARG A 154 2.56 0.34 13.27
N SER A 155 1.94 -0.52 14.08
CA SER A 155 2.49 -1.01 15.34
C SER A 155 3.48 -2.16 15.16
N ARG A 156 3.24 -3.06 14.20
CA ARG A 156 4.07 -4.27 13.98
C ARG A 156 5.50 -3.95 13.54
N HIS A 157 5.74 -2.78 12.94
CA HIS A 157 6.96 -2.57 12.16
C HIS A 157 7.97 -1.60 12.76
N ASP A 158 7.77 -1.14 14.01
CA ASP A 158 8.68 -0.26 14.76
C ASP A 158 9.32 0.81 13.85
N ARG A 159 8.48 1.34 12.94
CA ARG A 159 8.94 2.21 11.87
C ARG A 159 9.39 3.52 12.52
N PRO A 160 10.48 4.14 12.02
CA PRO A 160 10.80 5.52 12.40
C PRO A 160 9.54 6.38 12.29
N VAL A 161 9.35 7.33 13.22
CA VAL A 161 8.16 8.19 13.29
C VAL A 161 7.88 8.91 11.95
N ASP A 162 8.91 9.12 11.12
CA ASP A 162 8.84 9.75 9.80
C ASP A 162 8.67 8.76 8.63
N ALA A 163 8.42 7.48 8.88
CA ALA A 163 8.21 6.53 7.79
C ALA A 163 6.91 6.87 7.02
N PRO A 164 6.92 6.82 5.68
CA PRO A 164 5.75 7.15 4.88
C PRO A 164 4.56 6.27 5.26
N ASP A 165 3.38 6.88 5.33
CA ASP A 165 2.13 6.13 5.44
C ASP A 165 1.92 5.34 4.14
N VAL A 166 1.98 4.02 4.25
CA VAL A 166 1.84 3.13 3.09
C VAL A 166 0.45 3.20 2.48
N CYS A 167 -0.60 3.48 3.26
CA CYS A 167 -1.92 3.71 2.67
C CYS A 167 -1.91 4.98 1.81
N ALA A 168 -1.29 6.06 2.30
CA ALA A 168 -1.19 7.30 1.52
C ALA A 168 -0.36 7.09 0.24
N TYR A 169 0.69 6.27 0.29
CA TYR A 169 1.48 5.90 -0.89
C TYR A 169 0.68 5.07 -1.90
N PHE A 170 0.00 4.00 -1.47
CA PHE A 170 -0.76 3.15 -2.39
C PHE A 170 -1.96 3.84 -3.02
N TYR A 171 -2.55 4.81 -2.32
CA TYR A 171 -3.74 5.52 -2.78
C TYR A 171 -3.47 6.96 -3.21
N GLU A 172 -2.21 7.32 -3.52
CA GLU A 172 -1.85 8.69 -3.93
C GLU A 172 -2.65 9.16 -5.16
N ALA A 173 -3.01 8.25 -6.06
CA ALA A 173 -3.84 8.54 -7.24
C ALA A 173 -5.34 8.68 -6.95
N GLN A 174 -5.78 8.49 -5.70
CA GLN A 174 -7.19 8.57 -5.29
C GLN A 174 -7.48 9.91 -4.58
N ASP A 175 -8.74 10.33 -4.60
CA ASP A 175 -9.17 11.58 -3.95
C ASP A 175 -9.06 11.53 -2.41
N SER A 176 -8.93 10.34 -1.83
CA SER A 176 -8.81 10.11 -0.39
C SER A 176 -7.61 9.23 -0.09
N ALA A 177 -6.82 9.61 0.92
CA ALA A 177 -5.72 8.80 1.44
C ALA A 177 -6.19 7.47 2.10
N TYR A 178 -7.47 7.38 2.45
CA TYR A 178 -8.08 6.18 3.03
C TYR A 178 -9.42 5.89 2.34
N PRO A 179 -9.40 5.45 1.07
CA PRO A 179 -10.61 5.35 0.24
C PRO A 179 -11.60 4.31 0.78
N VAL A 180 -11.12 3.23 1.39
CA VAL A 180 -11.99 2.22 2.03
C VAL A 180 -12.75 2.80 3.22
N LEU A 181 -12.10 3.61 4.06
CA LEU A 181 -12.77 4.26 5.19
C LEU A 181 -13.77 5.32 4.73
N ALA A 182 -13.44 6.05 3.66
CA ALA A 182 -14.37 6.98 3.03
C ALA A 182 -15.62 6.25 2.51
N ALA A 183 -15.44 5.12 1.82
CA ALA A 183 -16.56 4.31 1.35
C ALA A 183 -17.45 3.78 2.49
N CYS A 184 -16.85 3.33 3.61
CA CYS A 184 -17.63 2.95 4.80
C CYS A 184 -18.48 4.13 5.31
N ALA A 185 -17.88 5.31 5.45
CA ALA A 185 -18.56 6.50 5.96
C ALA A 185 -19.69 6.95 5.03
N GLU A 186 -19.47 6.93 3.71
CA GLU A 186 -20.48 7.29 2.72
C GLU A 186 -21.69 6.36 2.76
N LEU A 187 -21.46 5.05 2.84
CA LEU A 187 -22.54 4.06 2.90
C LEU A 187 -23.30 4.11 4.23
N ALA A 188 -22.60 4.28 5.35
CA ALA A 188 -23.21 4.48 6.66
C ALA A 188 -24.09 5.73 6.67
N GLN A 189 -23.58 6.86 6.20
CA GLN A 189 -24.33 8.11 6.13
C GLN A 189 -25.57 8.00 5.24
N ARG A 190 -25.46 7.26 4.12
CA ARG A 190 -26.61 7.01 3.24
C ARG A 190 -27.67 6.14 3.93
N ALA A 191 -27.26 5.09 4.65
CA ALA A 191 -28.16 4.25 5.42
C ALA A 191 -28.91 5.06 6.49
N ALA A 192 -28.19 5.86 7.29
CA ALA A 192 -28.76 6.71 8.34
C ALA A 192 -29.74 7.77 7.78
N THR A 193 -29.42 8.33 6.61
CA THR A 193 -30.29 9.31 5.93
C THR A 193 -31.60 8.67 5.49
N LEU A 194 -31.56 7.47 4.90
CA LEU A 194 -32.76 6.72 4.55
C LEU A 194 -33.53 6.30 5.81
N GLN A 195 -32.83 5.85 6.85
CA GLN A 195 -33.45 5.43 8.10
C GLN A 195 -34.28 6.56 8.72
N THR A 196 -33.72 7.77 8.76
CA THR A 196 -34.43 8.98 9.22
C THR A 196 -35.69 9.27 8.37
N ALA A 197 -35.64 8.99 7.06
CA ALA A 197 -36.81 9.17 6.19
C ALA A 197 -37.92 8.15 6.51
N TYR A 198 -37.55 6.88 6.73
CA TYR A 198 -38.49 5.84 7.13
C TYR A 198 -39.09 6.10 8.53
N GLU A 199 -38.31 6.62 9.48
CA GLU A 199 -38.83 7.05 10.79
C GLU A 199 -39.91 8.11 10.68
N ARG A 200 -39.69 9.10 9.80
CA ARG A 200 -40.68 10.17 9.56
C ARG A 200 -41.96 9.61 8.94
N ALA A 201 -41.84 8.75 7.93
CA ALA A 201 -42.99 8.10 7.30
C ALA A 201 -43.80 7.25 8.30
N MET A 202 -43.12 6.50 9.17
CA MET A 202 -43.78 5.73 10.23
C MET A 202 -44.48 6.61 11.27
N ALA A 203 -43.97 7.82 11.55
CA ALA A 203 -44.59 8.76 12.48
C ALA A 203 -45.86 9.44 11.93
N GLU A 204 -46.11 9.35 10.62
CA GLU A 204 -47.30 9.88 9.95
C GLU A 204 -48.47 8.89 9.90
N TYR A 205 -48.24 7.63 10.29
CA TYR A 205 -49.24 6.55 10.40
C TYR A 205 -50.05 6.62 11.70
#